data_AF-A0A7V2KMZ1-F1
#
_entry.id   AF-A0A7V2KMZ1-F1
#
_cell.length_a   1.000
_cell.length_b   1.000
_cell.length_c   1.000
_cell.angle_alpha   90.00
_cell.angle_beta   90.00
_cell.angle_gamma   90.00
#
_symmetry.space_group_name_H-M   'P 1'
#
loop_
_entity.id
_entity.type
_entity.pdbx_description
1 polymer ?
#
loop_
_entity_poly.entity_id
_entity_poly.type
_entity_poly.pdbx_seq_one_letter_code
_entity_poly.pdbx_strand_id
1 'polypeptide(L)' 'MLTIEGAPPIIFREIAPREVHALANQVGKRYTCVKCGSEFIVTRGGNGQIQCCGEPMKMK' A
#
# COMPACT_ATOMS: atom_id res chain seq x y z
N MET A 1 -0.68 17.19 -48.57
CA MET A 1 -0.35 16.14 -47.60
C MET A 1 0.71 16.67 -46.66
N LEU A 2 0.32 17.26 -45.54
CA LEU A 2 1.21 17.65 -44.44
C LEU A 2 0.88 16.69 -43.29
N THR A 3 1.81 15.80 -42.96
CA THR A 3 1.71 14.88 -41.83
C THR A 3 1.93 15.69 -40.55
N ILE A 4 0.85 16.00 -39.86
CA ILE A 4 0.83 16.46 -38.47
C ILE A 4 1.31 15.32 -37.57
N GLU A 5 2.62 15.24 -37.35
CA GLU A 5 3.18 14.34 -36.35
C GLU A 5 2.58 14.68 -34.98
N GLY A 6 2.00 13.65 -34.34
CA GLY A 6 1.19 13.77 -33.16
C GLY A 6 1.92 14.43 -32.00
N ALA A 7 1.47 15.62 -31.64
CA ALA A 7 1.67 16.14 -30.30
C ALA A 7 0.87 15.26 -29.33
N PRO A 8 1.50 14.56 -28.36
CA PRO A 8 0.74 13.89 -27.32
C PRO A 8 0.00 14.96 -26.50
N PRO A 9 -1.29 14.74 -26.17
CA PRO A 9 -2.02 15.66 -25.31
C PRO A 9 -1.35 15.65 -23.93
N ILE A 10 -0.90 16.83 -23.49
CA ILE A 10 -0.46 17.10 -22.12
C ILE A 10 -1.65 16.91 -21.16
N ILE A 11 -1.85 15.67 -20.71
CA ILE A 11 -2.83 15.33 -19.69
C ILE A 11 -2.26 15.71 -18.33
N PHE A 12 -2.93 16.68 -17.70
CA PHE A 12 -2.95 17.02 -16.29
C PHE A 12 -2.16 16.10 -15.34
N ARG A 13 -1.09 16.66 -14.76
CA ARG A 13 -0.59 16.46 -13.37
C ARG A 13 -1.37 15.41 -12.55
N GLU A 14 -1.00 14.15 -12.74
CA GLU A 14 -1.40 13.04 -11.86
C GLU A 14 -0.79 13.29 -10.48
N ILE A 15 -1.53 13.98 -9.61
CA ILE A 15 -1.45 13.72 -8.18
C ILE A 15 -2.13 12.36 -8.02
N ALA A 16 -1.43 11.28 -8.36
CA ALA A 16 -1.88 9.95 -7.99
C ALA A 16 -2.09 9.98 -6.47
N PRO A 17 -3.33 9.86 -5.93
CA PRO A 17 -3.46 9.51 -4.52
C PRO A 17 -2.68 8.22 -4.41
N ARG A 18 -1.61 8.20 -3.60
CA ARG A 18 -0.77 7.01 -3.39
C ARG A 18 -1.71 5.82 -3.38
N GLU A 19 -1.63 4.98 -4.41
CA GLU A 19 -2.43 3.77 -4.50
C GLU A 19 -1.91 2.89 -3.38
N VAL A 20 -2.49 3.08 -2.18
CA VAL A 20 -2.24 2.22 -1.05
C VAL A 20 -2.93 0.94 -1.46
N HIS A 21 -2.19 0.08 -2.17
CA HIS A 21 -2.46 -1.35 -2.24
C HIS A 21 -2.39 -1.84 -0.80
N ALA A 22 -3.44 -1.55 -0.06
CA ALA A 22 -3.48 -1.81 1.35
C ALA A 22 -3.74 -3.30 1.48
N LEU A 23 -2.68 -4.02 1.79
CA LEU A 23 -2.81 -5.39 2.24
C LEU A 23 -3.68 -5.38 3.50
N ALA A 24 -4.94 -5.78 3.35
CA ALA A 24 -5.95 -5.68 4.39
C ALA A 24 -5.50 -6.43 5.64
N ASN A 25 -5.66 -5.79 6.80
CA ASN A 25 -5.40 -6.42 8.09
C ASN A 25 -6.55 -7.37 8.44
N GLN A 26 -6.22 -8.64 8.64
CA GLN A 26 -7.20 -9.71 8.85
C GLN A 26 -7.45 -9.95 10.33
N VAL A 27 -8.71 -9.84 10.75
CA VAL A 27 -9.15 -10.11 12.13
C VAL A 27 -8.73 -11.51 12.57
N GLY A 28 -8.22 -11.63 13.80
CA GLY A 28 -7.81 -12.88 14.41
C GLY A 28 -6.48 -13.44 13.90
N LYS A 29 -5.84 -12.80 12.90
CA LYS A 29 -4.49 -13.18 12.47
C LYS A 29 -3.43 -12.57 13.37
N ARG A 30 -2.35 -13.33 13.58
CA ARG A 30 -1.13 -12.89 14.26
C ARG A 30 -0.17 -12.29 13.26
N TYR A 31 0.34 -11.11 13.60
CA TYR A 31 1.39 -10.42 12.88
C TYR A 31 2.62 -10.36 13.76
N THR A 32 3.78 -10.67 13.21
CA THR A 32 5.05 -10.65 13.93
C THR A 32 5.99 -9.66 13.26
N CYS A 33 6.59 -8.77 14.04
CA CYS A 33 7.63 -7.87 13.57
C CYS A 33 8.98 -8.59 13.60
N VAL A 34 9.68 -8.60 12.45
CA VAL A 34 10.99 -9.27 12.33
C VAL A 34 12.11 -8.46 13.01
N LYS A 35 11.94 -7.13 13.15
CA LYS A 35 12.94 -6.25 13.78
C LYS A 35 12.92 -6.29 15.30
N CYS A 36 11.76 -6.12 15.92
CA CYS A 36 11.64 -6.03 17.38
C CYS A 36 11.10 -7.31 18.04
N GLY A 37 10.60 -8.27 17.26
CA GLY A 37 10.03 -9.52 17.77
C GLY A 37 8.60 -9.40 18.32
N SER A 38 7.98 -8.22 18.26
CA SER A 38 6.62 -8.01 18.78
C SER A 38 5.57 -8.77 17.98
N GLU A 39 4.59 -9.33 18.68
CA GLU A 39 3.44 -10.02 18.11
C GLU A 39 2.15 -9.24 18.36
N PHE A 40 1.34 -9.04 17.31
CA PHE A 40 0.07 -8.33 17.38
C PHE A 40 -1.05 -9.21 16.82
N ILE A 41 -2.24 -9.10 17.41
CA ILE A 41 -3.45 -9.75 16.92
C ILE A 41 -4.41 -8.67 16.47
N VAL A 42 -4.91 -8.78 15.25
CA VAL A 42 -5.90 -7.83 14.75
C VAL A 42 -7.25 -8.17 15.37
N THR A 43 -7.78 -7.27 16.20
CA THR A 43 -9.12 -7.42 16.78
C THR A 43 -10.21 -6.77 15.93
N ARG A 44 -9.83 -5.85 15.03
CA ARG A 44 -10.71 -5.18 14.06
C ARG A 44 -10.00 -5.03 12.73
N GLY A 45 -10.63 -5.50 11.66
CA GLY A 45 -10.06 -5.50 10.32
C GLY A 45 -10.23 -4.14 9.65
N GLY A 46 -9.42 -3.92 8.62
CA GLY A 46 -9.45 -2.70 7.82
C GLY A 46 -8.70 -2.88 6.51
N ASN A 47 -8.66 -1.81 5.73
CA ASN A 47 -7.93 -1.74 4.48
C ASN A 47 -6.61 -0.99 4.72
N GLY A 48 -5.89 -1.33 5.78
CA GLY A 48 -4.63 -0.68 6.14
C GLY A 48 -3.54 -1.72 6.34
N GLN A 49 -2.31 -1.41 5.89
CA GLN A 49 -1.16 -2.27 6.14
C GLN A 49 -0.61 -2.02 7.55
N ILE A 50 -0.41 -3.08 8.33
CA ILE A 50 0.16 -2.97 9.67
C ILE A 50 1.66 -2.72 9.55
N GLN A 51 2.14 -1.63 10.16
CA GLN A 51 3.55 -1.27 10.17
C GLN A 51 4.10 -1.25 11.60
N CYS A 52 5.31 -1.79 11.78
CA CYS A 52 6.04 -1.74 13.03
C CYS A 52 7.53 -1.50 12.70
N CYS A 53 8.18 -0.60 13.44
CA CYS A 53 9.58 -0.21 13.18
C CYS A 53 9.84 0.34 11.76
N GLY A 54 8.83 1.00 11.16
CA GLY A 54 8.91 1.57 9.81
C GLY A 54 8.80 0.56 8.67
N GLU A 55 8.47 -0.70 8.96
CA GLU A 55 8.32 -1.77 7.98
C GLU A 55 6.97 -2.46 8.10
N PRO A 56 6.43 -3.02 6.99
CA PRO A 56 5.22 -3.81 7.03
C PRO A 56 5.44 -5.10 7.82
N MET A 57 4.49 -5.40 8.71
CA MET A 57 4.54 -6.60 9.54
C MET A 57 4.26 -7.87 8.72
N LYS A 58 4.86 -8.99 9.11
CA LYS A 58 4.64 -10.29 8.48
C LYS A 58 3.49 -11.02 9.17
N MET A 59 2.52 -11.50 8.39
CA MET A 59 1.50 -12.42 8.90
C MET A 59 2.14 -13.79 9.14
N LYS A 60 1.88 -14.36 10.31
CA LYS A 60 2.32 -15.70 10.70
C LYS A 60 1.35 -16.77 10.18
#